data_AF-A0A2S8I5F6-F1
#
_entry.id   AF-A0A2S8I5F6-F1
#
_cell.length_a   1.000
_cell.length_b   1.000
_cell.length_c   1.000
_cell.angle_alpha   90.00
_cell.angle_beta   90.00
_cell.angle_gamma   90.00
#
_symmetry.space_group_name_H-M   'P 1'
#
loop_
_entity.id
_entity.type
_entity.pdbx_description
1 polymer ?
#
loop_
_entity_poly.entity_id
_entity_poly.type
_entity_poly.pdbx_seq_one_letter_code
_entity_poly.pdbx_strand_id
1 'polypeptide(L)'
;MKTTVDWLDAVKARLDLPSDYAAAKVLGVTRGAVSKYRNQQSVFDEKTAIRVAEILGVDPFEVIAAAHAESSRDDRTKAIWVHALEVFSKGLQGFRWLALPANACGAWAPQV
;
A
#
# COMPACT_ATOMS: atom_id res chain seq x y z
N MET A 1 -4.17 -8.94 4.32
CA MET A 1 -3.74 -8.03 3.23
C MET A 1 -4.83 -6.98 3.08
N LYS A 2 -4.48 -5.70 2.93
CA LYS A 2 -5.48 -4.64 2.71
C LYS A 2 -6.15 -4.83 1.36
N THR A 3 -7.46 -4.62 1.30
CA THR A 3 -8.23 -4.67 0.05
C THR A 3 -8.17 -3.33 -0.68
N THR A 4 -8.62 -3.32 -1.93
CA THR A 4 -8.78 -2.09 -2.73
C THR A 4 -9.63 -1.05 -1.99
N VAL A 5 -10.69 -1.49 -1.30
CA VAL A 5 -11.56 -0.60 -0.51
C VAL A 5 -10.82 -0.02 0.69
N ASP A 6 -10.05 -0.84 1.42
CA ASP A 6 -9.25 -0.38 2.56
C ASP A 6 -8.21 0.65 2.13
N TRP A 7 -7.57 0.45 0.99
CA TRP A 7 -6.61 1.41 0.43
C TRP A 7 -7.29 2.71 0.00
N LEU A 8 -8.49 2.65 -0.59
CA LEU A 8 -9.28 3.83 -0.92
C LEU A 8 -9.66 4.62 0.34
N ASP A 9 -10.08 3.94 1.40
CA ASP A 9 -10.42 4.57 2.67
C ASP A 9 -9.21 5.15 3.38
N ALA A 10 -8.05 4.48 3.30
CA ALA A 10 -6.79 5.02 3.80
C ALA A 10 -6.41 6.32 3.08
N VAL A 11 -6.57 6.40 1.75
CA VAL A 11 -6.32 7.63 0.98
C VAL A 11 -7.27 8.74 1.42
N LYS A 12 -8.56 8.44 1.56
CA LYS A 12 -9.55 9.41 2.03
C LYS A 12 -9.21 9.95 3.41
N ALA A 13 -8.83 9.07 4.34
CA ALA A 13 -8.45 9.46 5.69
C ALA A 13 -7.16 10.28 5.69
N ARG A 14 -6.16 9.92 4.88
CA ARG A 14 -4.86 10.62 4.81
C ARG A 14 -4.97 12.07 4.33
N LEU A 15 -5.93 12.32 3.44
CA LEU A 15 -6.15 13.62 2.80
C LEU A 15 -7.42 14.34 3.30
N ASP A 16 -8.08 13.79 4.33
CA ASP A 16 -9.34 14.30 4.90
C ASP A 16 -10.41 14.61 3.84
N LEU A 17 -10.62 13.68 2.91
CA LEU A 17 -11.50 13.91 1.75
C LEU A 17 -12.98 13.72 2.10
N PRO A 18 -13.86 14.70 1.80
CA PRO A 18 -15.26 14.66 2.20
C PRO A 18 -16.12 13.70 1.35
N SER A 19 -15.61 13.21 0.21
CA SER A 19 -16.40 12.40 -0.72
C SER A 19 -15.53 11.46 -1.56
N ASP A 20 -16.13 10.35 -1.96
CA ASP A 20 -15.55 9.41 -2.95
C ASP A 20 -15.28 10.09 -4.30
N TYR A 21 -16.05 11.12 -4.65
CA TYR A 21 -15.78 11.92 -5.84
C TYR A 21 -14.51 12.76 -5.71
N ALA A 22 -14.19 13.25 -4.51
CA ALA A 22 -12.94 13.95 -4.25
C ALA A 22 -11.75 12.97 -4.33
N ALA A 23 -11.90 11.75 -3.80
CA ALA A 23 -10.91 10.69 -3.96
C ALA A 23 -10.69 10.34 -5.44
N ALA A 24 -11.75 10.24 -6.24
CA ALA A 24 -11.65 9.99 -7.67
C ALA A 24 -10.79 11.03 -8.39
N LYS A 25 -10.98 12.33 -8.08
CA LYS A 25 -10.21 13.43 -8.66
C LYS A 25 -8.72 13.34 -8.30
N VAL A 26 -8.40 13.08 -7.04
CA VAL A 26 -7.02 12.98 -6.57
C VAL A 26 -6.29 11.79 -7.20
N LEU A 27 -6.99 10.67 -7.34
CA LEU A 27 -6.46 9.45 -7.94
C LEU A 27 -6.45 9.47 -9.47
N GLY A 28 -7.05 10.50 -10.10
CA GLY A 28 -7.11 10.61 -11.57
C GLY A 28 -8.03 9.58 -12.23
N VAL A 29 -8.99 9.02 -11.49
CA VAL A 29 -9.94 8.01 -11.96
C VAL A 29 -11.34 8.58 -12.10
N THR A 30 -12.20 7.89 -12.86
CA THR A 30 -13.60 8.29 -12.99
C THR A 30 -14.39 7.96 -11.71
N ARG A 31 -15.47 8.72 -11.45
CA ARG A 31 -16.41 8.40 -10.36
C ARG A 31 -16.98 6.98 -10.49
N GLY A 32 -17.21 6.53 -11.73
CA GLY A 32 -17.70 5.18 -12.02
C GLY A 32 -16.70 4.10 -11.59
N ALA A 33 -15.40 4.33 -11.77
CA ALA A 33 -14.36 3.42 -11.29
C ALA A 33 -14.39 3.31 -9.76
N VAL A 34 -14.48 4.44 -9.04
CA VAL A 34 -14.58 4.43 -7.58
C VAL A 34 -15.81 3.67 -7.07
N SER A 35 -16.95 3.83 -7.74
CA SER A 35 -18.16 3.06 -7.42
C SER A 35 -17.94 1.55 -7.61
N LYS A 36 -17.25 1.14 -8.69
CA LYS A 36 -16.90 -0.27 -8.90
C LYS A 36 -15.96 -0.81 -7.83
N TYR A 37 -15.00 -0.02 -7.38
CA TYR A 37 -14.10 -0.39 -6.26
C TYR A 37 -14.89 -0.63 -4.97
N ARG A 38 -15.80 0.30 -4.63
CA ARG A 38 -16.69 0.18 -3.45
C ARG A 38 -17.55 -1.07 -3.49
N ASN A 39 -18.02 -1.46 -4.66
CA ASN A 39 -18.84 -2.65 -4.87
C ASN A 39 -18.02 -3.92 -5.12
N GLN A 40 -16.69 -3.88 -4.97
CA GLN A 40 -15.77 -5.02 -5.19
C GLN A 40 -15.90 -5.62 -6.61
N GLN A 41 -16.32 -4.80 -7.58
CA GLN A 41 -16.48 -5.22 -8.98
C GLN A 41 -15.22 -4.98 -9.81
N SER A 42 -14.25 -4.23 -9.27
CA SER A 42 -12.98 -3.92 -9.91
C SER A 42 -11.94 -3.63 -8.83
N VAL A 43 -10.67 -3.80 -9.19
CA VAL A 43 -9.51 -3.39 -8.39
C VAL A 43 -8.81 -2.19 -9.03
N PHE A 44 -7.80 -1.63 -8.36
CA PHE A 44 -6.95 -0.59 -8.94
C PHE A 44 -6.12 -1.10 -10.13
N ASP A 45 -5.98 -0.24 -11.12
CA ASP A 45 -4.96 -0.35 -12.17
C ASP A 45 -3.57 0.01 -11.60
N GLU A 46 -2.48 -0.45 -12.23
CA GLU A 46 -1.13 -0.23 -11.71
C GLU A 46 -0.82 1.27 -11.52
N LYS A 47 -1.25 2.13 -12.46
CA LYS A 47 -1.06 3.59 -12.32
C LYS A 47 -1.78 4.16 -11.11
N THR A 48 -2.98 3.64 -10.84
CA THR A 48 -3.78 4.07 -9.68
C THR A 48 -3.15 3.55 -8.39
N ALA A 49 -2.69 2.30 -8.38
CA ALA A 49 -2.02 1.70 -7.23
C ALA A 49 -0.72 2.45 -6.85
N ILE A 50 0.09 2.83 -7.83
CA ILE A 50 1.29 3.66 -7.61
C ILE A 50 0.90 5.01 -7.00
N ARG A 51 -0.14 5.67 -7.55
CA ARG A 51 -0.63 6.95 -7.03
C ARG A 51 -1.12 6.87 -5.59
N VAL A 52 -1.86 5.80 -5.26
CA VAL A 52 -2.30 5.49 -3.89
C VAL A 52 -1.09 5.35 -2.97
N ALA A 53 -0.07 4.60 -3.40
CA ALA A 53 1.14 4.38 -2.61
C ALA A 53 1.91 5.69 -2.35
N GLU A 54 2.08 6.53 -3.36
CA GLU A 54 2.68 7.87 -3.23
C GLU A 54 1.96 8.73 -2.19
N ILE A 55 0.63 8.75 -2.22
CA ILE A 55 -0.18 9.56 -1.28
C ILE A 55 -0.02 9.05 0.15
N LEU A 56 0.01 7.73 0.33
CA LEU A 56 0.09 7.09 1.64
C LEU A 56 1.52 6.97 2.18
N GLY A 57 2.54 7.19 1.35
CA GLY A 57 3.94 6.98 1.71
C GLY A 57 4.27 5.52 1.99
N VAL A 58 3.61 4.60 1.28
CA VAL A 58 3.87 3.15 1.35
C VAL A 58 4.57 2.69 0.08
N ASP A 59 5.09 1.47 0.09
CA ASP A 59 5.73 0.91 -1.10
C ASP A 59 4.67 0.60 -2.20
N PRO A 60 4.90 1.02 -3.46
CA PRO A 60 3.97 0.75 -4.56
C PRO A 60 3.69 -0.74 -4.80
N PHE A 61 4.68 -1.61 -4.56
CA PHE A 61 4.52 -3.05 -4.72
C PHE A 61 3.48 -3.61 -3.74
N GLU A 62 3.36 -3.04 -2.53
CA GLU A 62 2.38 -3.49 -1.55
C GLU A 62 0.94 -3.32 -2.07
N VAL A 63 0.65 -2.18 -2.70
CA VAL A 63 -0.67 -1.85 -3.24
C VAL A 63 -0.96 -2.65 -4.51
N ILE A 64 0.05 -2.80 -5.39
CA ILE A 64 -0.06 -3.56 -6.64
C ILE A 64 -0.32 -5.05 -6.35
N ALA A 65 0.51 -5.66 -5.49
CA ALA A 65 0.36 -7.05 -5.11
C ALA A 65 -1.00 -7.31 -4.46
N ALA A 66 -1.49 -6.38 -3.64
CA ALA A 66 -2.83 -6.46 -3.06
C ALA A 66 -3.94 -6.44 -4.11
N ALA A 67 -3.88 -5.51 -5.07
CA ALA A 67 -4.87 -5.41 -6.15
C ALA A 67 -4.89 -6.68 -7.03
N HIS A 68 -3.73 -7.22 -7.40
CA HIS A 68 -3.66 -8.46 -8.19
C HIS A 68 -4.11 -9.69 -7.40
N ALA A 69 -3.76 -9.79 -6.11
CA ALA A 69 -4.21 -10.89 -5.27
C ALA A 69 -5.74 -10.89 -5.09
N GLU A 70 -6.37 -9.71 -5.05
CA GLU A 70 -7.83 -9.55 -4.97
C GLU A 70 -8.52 -9.89 -6.30
N SER A 71 -7.95 -9.49 -7.44
CA SER A 71 -8.52 -9.72 -8.77
C SER A 71 -8.34 -11.17 -9.28
N SER A 72 -7.31 -11.87 -8.79
CA SER A 72 -6.97 -13.23 -9.24
C SER A 72 -8.06 -14.24 -8.88
N ARG A 73 -8.66 -14.85 -9.91
CA ARG A 73 -9.64 -15.95 -9.77
C ARG A 73 -8.98 -17.32 -9.56
N ASP A 74 -7.73 -17.45 -9.96
CA ASP A 74 -6.93 -18.66 -9.79
C ASP A 74 -6.19 -18.62 -8.46
N ASP A 75 -6.41 -19.64 -7.63
CA ASP A 75 -5.83 -19.74 -6.30
C ASP A 75 -4.30 -19.80 -6.34
N ARG A 76 -3.72 -20.40 -7.40
CA ARG A 76 -2.25 -20.46 -7.56
C ARG A 76 -1.67 -19.07 -7.80
N THR A 77 -2.27 -18.31 -8.71
CA THR A 77 -1.85 -16.93 -9.00
C THR A 77 -1.98 -16.04 -7.75
N LYS A 78 -3.09 -16.18 -7.01
CA LYS A 78 -3.28 -15.49 -5.74
C LYS A 78 -2.20 -15.84 -4.72
N ALA A 79 -1.88 -17.12 -4.56
CA ALA A 79 -0.83 -17.58 -3.65
C ALA A 79 0.54 -16.97 -3.99
N ILE A 80 0.86 -16.81 -5.28
CA ILE A 80 2.11 -16.17 -5.71
C ILE A 80 2.18 -14.72 -5.23
N TRP A 81 1.12 -13.94 -5.42
CA TRP A 81 1.11 -12.53 -4.99
C TRP A 81 1.15 -12.37 -3.46
N VAL A 82 0.43 -13.24 -2.73
CA VAL A 82 0.49 -13.29 -1.27
C VAL A 82 1.92 -13.62 -0.80
N HIS A 83 2.54 -14.62 -1.40
CA HIS A 83 3.90 -15.02 -1.06
C HIS A 83 4.92 -13.92 -1.39
N ALA A 84 4.79 -13.28 -2.56
CA ALA A 84 5.65 -12.17 -2.95
C ALA A 84 5.57 -11.01 -1.95
N LEU A 85 4.35 -10.68 -1.47
CA LEU A 85 4.16 -9.67 -0.43
C LEU A 85 4.80 -10.07 0.89
N GLU A 86 4.67 -11.35 1.29
CA GLU A 86 5.26 -11.87 2.51
C GLU A 86 6.79 -11.82 2.48
N VAL A 87 7.40 -12.27 1.37
CA VAL A 87 8.86 -12.21 1.16
C VAL A 87 9.33 -10.76 1.17
N PHE A 88 8.60 -9.87 0.51
CA PHE A 88 8.92 -8.45 0.50
C PHE A 88 8.86 -7.82 1.89
N SER A 89 7.79 -8.08 2.65
CA SER A 89 7.61 -7.61 4.02
C SER A 89 8.73 -8.11 4.95
N LYS A 90 9.11 -9.38 4.85
CA LYS A 90 10.21 -9.96 5.63
C LYS A 90 11.58 -9.42 5.21
N GLY A 91 11.80 -9.23 3.90
CA GLY A 91 13.02 -8.64 3.37
C GLY A 91 13.26 -7.21 3.88
N LEU A 92 12.20 -6.40 3.95
CA LEU A 92 12.27 -5.05 4.51
C LEU A 92 12.64 -5.06 6.00
N GLN A 93 12.12 -6.01 6.79
CA GLN A 93 12.44 -6.14 8.22
C GLN A 93 13.90 -6.56 8.46
N GLY A 94 14.43 -7.47 7.64
CA GLY A 94 15.84 -7.88 7.72
C GLY A 94 16.80 -6.74 7.39
N PHE A 95 16.46 -5.88 6.43
CA PHE A 95 17.30 -4.75 6.04
C PHE A 95 17.20 -3.56 7.00
N ARG A 96 16.05 -3.36 7.65
CA ARG A 96 15.84 -2.27 8.62
C ARG A 96 16.70 -2.41 9.87
N TRP A 97 17.14 -3.62 10.21
CA TRP A 97 18.14 -3.86 11.25
C TRP A 97 19.56 -3.45 10.83
N LEU A 98 19.91 -3.63 9.56
CA LEU A 98 21.22 -3.24 9.00
C LEU A 98 21.34 -1.74 8.73
N ALA A 99 20.22 -1.03 8.58
CA ALA A 99 20.15 0.41 8.35
C ALA A 99 19.93 1.22 9.65
N LEU A 100 20.00 0.60 10.83
CA LEU A 100 20.18 1.37 12.06
C LEU A 100 21.53 2.07 11.95
N PRO A 101 21.59 3.41 12.06
CA PRO A 101 22.87 4.09 12.08
C PRO A 101 23.67 3.50 13.24
N ALA A 102 24.95 3.22 13.00
CA ALA A 102 25.92 2.81 14.01
C ALA A 102 26.07 3.80 15.18
N ASN A 103 25.24 4.84 15.24
CA ASN A 103 25.25 5.94 16.19
C ASN A 103 24.41 5.65 17.45
N ALA A 104 23.77 4.48 17.57
CA ALA A 104 23.09 4.06 18.80
C ALA A 104 24.06 3.48 19.87
N CYS A 105 25.35 3.36 19.57
CA CYS A 105 26.39 2.94 20.52
C CYS A 105 27.42 4.07 20.70
N GLY A 106 27.00 5.18 21.31
CA GLY A 106 27.89 6.33 21.51
C GLY A 106 27.42 7.39 22.50
N ALA A 107 26.23 7.26 23.09
CA ALA A 107 25.83 8.09 24.21
C ALA A 107 25.82 7.21 25.45
N TRP A 108 26.97 7.11 26.13
CA TRP A 108 27.12 6.84 27.58
C TRP A 108 28.62 6.77 27.90
N ALA A 109 29.21 7.92 28.25
CA ALA A 109 30.28 7.99 29.24
C ALA A 109 30.18 9.36 29.95
N PRO A 110 30.25 9.40 31.29
CA PRO A 110 29.83 10.53 32.10
C PRO A 110 30.93 11.57 32.30
N GLN A 111 30.50 12.70 32.87
CA GLN A 111 31.26 13.89 33.23
C GLN A 111 32.50 13.62 34.09
N VAL A 112 33.62 14.26 33.77
CA VAL A 112 34.47 15.06 34.68
C VAL A 112 35.34 16.02 33.87
#